data_AF-A0A967Q1K5-F1
#
_entry.id   AF-A0A967Q1K5-F1
#
_cell.length_a   1.000
_cell.length_b   1.000
_cell.length_c   1.000
_cell.angle_alpha   90.00
_cell.angle_beta   90.00
_cell.angle_gamma   90.00
#
_symmetry.space_group_name_H-M   'P 1'
#
loop_
_entity.id
_entity.type
_entity.pdbx_description
1 polymer ?
#
loop_
_entity_poly.entity_id
_entity_poly.type
_entity_poly.pdbx_seq_one_letter_code
_entity_poly.pdbx_strand_id
1 'polypeptide(L)'
;FLEQRDNDLVLRLFYGKLCLRLEMVDEALEQLFAVESTGVETPQLHLLLAEAHRRRNRVDESVEQYKKALGVDGRLRINYVCDTCSSIAEEWQSRCSGCGSWGTFSVAGRKQILSAPTPVDARPIHHGERE
;
A
#
# COMPACT_ATOMS: atom_id res chain seq x y z
N PHE A 1 -35.77 -3.42 15.28
CA PHE A 1 -34.48 -2.78 15.62
C PHE A 1 -33.36 -3.10 14.62
N LEU A 2 -33.38 -4.23 13.89
CA LEU A 2 -32.37 -4.56 12.87
C LEU A 2 -32.73 -4.08 11.45
N GLU A 3 -34.01 -3.99 11.11
CA GLU A 3 -34.51 -3.63 9.76
C GLU A 3 -34.38 -2.15 9.38
N GLN A 4 -33.89 -1.28 10.27
CA GLN A 4 -33.63 0.14 9.98
C GLN A 4 -32.15 0.44 9.68
N ARG A 5 -31.26 -0.58 9.70
CA ARG A 5 -29.81 -0.44 9.44
C ARG A 5 -29.35 -1.05 8.12
N ASP A 6 -30.27 -1.27 7.18
CA ASP A 6 -29.96 -1.89 5.88
C ASP A 6 -28.90 -1.14 5.06
N ASN A 7 -28.58 0.11 5.41
CA ASN A 7 -27.54 0.93 4.80
C ASN A 7 -26.43 1.38 5.77
N ASP A 8 -26.19 0.65 6.86
CA ASP A 8 -25.00 0.91 7.68
C ASP A 8 -23.73 0.43 6.95
N LEU A 9 -23.12 1.33 6.18
CA LEU A 9 -21.91 1.06 5.40
C LEU A 9 -20.72 0.64 6.28
N VAL A 10 -20.67 1.13 7.52
CA VAL A 10 -19.63 0.75 8.49
C VAL A 10 -19.83 -0.71 8.91
N LEU A 11 -21.07 -1.11 9.17
CA LEU A 11 -21.39 -2.51 9.45
C LEU A 11 -21.02 -3.42 8.27
N ARG A 12 -21.38 -3.03 7.03
CA ARG A 12 -21.03 -3.79 5.81
C ARG A 12 -19.51 -3.95 5.66
N LEU A 13 -18.74 -2.89 5.91
CA LEU A 13 -17.27 -2.93 5.86
C LEU A 13 -16.68 -3.91 6.88
N PHE A 14 -17.15 -3.86 8.14
CA PHE A 14 -16.70 -4.78 9.18
C PHE A 14 -17.15 -6.23 8.91
N TYR A 15 -18.35 -6.41 8.38
CA TYR A 15 -18.85 -7.72 7.99
C TYR A 15 -18.00 -8.30 6.84
N GLY A 16 -17.70 -7.53 5.79
CA GLY A 16 -16.78 -7.95 4.72
C GLY A 16 -15.39 -8.34 5.25
N LYS A 17 -14.84 -7.58 6.20
CA LYS A 17 -13.58 -7.93 6.90
C LYS A 17 -13.68 -9.26 7.67
N LEU A 18 -14.81 -9.51 8.33
CA LEU A 18 -15.06 -10.78 9.01
C LEU A 18 -15.15 -11.94 8.01
N CYS A 19 -15.89 -11.76 6.91
CA CYS A 19 -15.99 -12.73 5.83
C CYS A 19 -14.61 -13.11 5.26
N LEU A 20 -13.70 -12.15 5.03
CA LEU A 20 -12.32 -12.44 4.65
C LEU A 20 -11.59 -13.28 5.70
N ARG A 21 -11.75 -12.98 7.00
CA ARG A 21 -11.13 -13.81 8.05
C ARG A 21 -11.63 -15.26 8.04
N LEU A 22 -12.85 -15.49 7.57
CA LEU A 22 -13.51 -16.80 7.48
C LEU A 22 -13.35 -17.48 6.11
N GLU A 23 -12.54 -16.91 5.19
CA GLU A 23 -12.41 -17.36 3.79
C GLU A 23 -13.72 -17.35 2.97
N MET A 24 -14.73 -16.60 3.43
CA MET A 24 -15.96 -16.30 2.71
C MET A 24 -15.71 -15.14 1.73
N VAL A 25 -14.89 -15.38 0.72
CA VAL A 25 -14.35 -14.31 -0.14
C VAL A 25 -15.40 -13.67 -1.05
N ASP A 26 -16.41 -14.44 -1.49
CA ASP A 26 -17.45 -13.90 -2.38
C ASP A 26 -18.40 -12.97 -1.62
N GLU A 27 -18.81 -13.37 -0.42
CA GLU A 27 -19.60 -12.54 0.48
C GLU A 27 -18.83 -11.29 0.90
N ALA A 28 -17.52 -11.42 1.14
CA ALA A 28 -16.69 -10.25 1.40
C ALA A 28 -16.74 -9.26 0.23
N LEU A 29 -16.56 -9.73 -1.01
CA LEU A 29 -16.62 -8.87 -2.20
C LEU A 29 -17.98 -8.21 -2.35
N GLU A 30 -19.07 -8.94 -2.18
CA GLU A 30 -20.42 -8.40 -2.28
C GLU A 30 -20.62 -7.22 -1.30
N GLN A 31 -20.24 -7.41 -0.04
CA GLN A 31 -20.44 -6.40 1.00
C GLN A 31 -19.53 -5.19 0.81
N LEU A 32 -18.27 -5.41 0.40
CA LEU A 32 -17.30 -4.34 0.16
C LEU A 32 -17.64 -3.55 -1.11
N PHE A 33 -18.08 -4.20 -2.20
CA PHE A 33 -18.54 -3.50 -3.40
C PHE A 33 -19.82 -2.71 -3.15
N ALA A 34 -20.71 -3.20 -2.27
CA ALA A 34 -21.85 -2.41 -1.86
C ALA A 34 -21.44 -1.12 -1.13
N VAL A 35 -20.31 -1.12 -0.40
CA VAL A 35 -19.75 0.11 0.17
C VAL A 35 -19.09 0.98 -0.91
N GLU A 36 -18.26 0.40 -1.78
CA GLU A 36 -17.57 1.14 -2.88
C GLU A 36 -18.59 1.83 -3.80
N SER A 37 -19.69 1.16 -4.14
CA SER A 37 -20.73 1.71 -5.04
C SER A 37 -21.47 2.94 -4.51
N THR A 38 -21.34 3.25 -3.22
CA THR A 38 -21.85 4.52 -2.64
C THR A 38 -20.91 5.71 -2.85
N GLY A 39 -19.74 5.51 -3.47
CA GLY A 39 -18.70 6.51 -3.67
C GLY A 39 -17.77 6.71 -2.47
N VAL A 40 -17.82 5.80 -1.48
CA VAL A 40 -16.88 5.82 -0.35
C VAL A 40 -15.50 5.36 -0.84
N GLU A 41 -14.54 6.28 -0.85
CA GLU A 41 -13.14 6.00 -1.21
C GLU A 41 -12.27 6.13 0.06
N THR A 42 -12.02 5.02 0.74
CA THR A 42 -11.17 4.99 1.95
C THR A 42 -10.06 3.95 1.79
N PRO A 43 -8.85 4.20 2.32
CA PRO A 43 -7.76 3.23 2.25
C PRO A 43 -8.13 1.86 2.80
N GLN A 44 -8.92 1.82 3.88
CA GLN A 44 -9.36 0.58 4.53
C GLN A 44 -10.25 -0.25 3.62
N LEU A 45 -11.19 0.38 2.90
CA LEU A 45 -12.04 -0.30 1.93
C LEU A 45 -11.21 -0.91 0.80
N HIS A 46 -10.34 -0.11 0.19
CA HIS A 46 -9.51 -0.57 -0.92
C HIS A 46 -8.53 -1.67 -0.51
N LEU A 47 -7.97 -1.63 0.71
CA LEU A 47 -7.14 -2.73 1.24
C LEU A 47 -7.94 -4.04 1.37
N LEU A 48 -9.19 -3.98 1.84
CA LEU A 48 -10.04 -5.16 1.96
C LEU A 48 -10.45 -5.71 0.58
N LEU A 49 -10.82 -4.85 -0.37
CA LEU A 49 -11.07 -5.25 -1.75
C LEU A 49 -9.83 -5.87 -2.40
N ALA A 50 -8.66 -5.26 -2.21
CA ALA A 50 -7.40 -5.76 -2.74
C ALA A 50 -7.08 -7.18 -2.23
N GLU A 51 -7.28 -7.43 -0.93
CA GLU A 51 -7.10 -8.75 -0.34
C GLU A 51 -8.11 -9.77 -0.87
N ALA A 52 -9.37 -9.36 -1.03
CA ALA A 52 -10.43 -10.21 -1.58
C ALA A 52 -10.11 -10.63 -3.03
N HIS A 53 -9.68 -9.68 -3.87
CA HIS A 53 -9.22 -9.96 -5.24
C HIS A 53 -7.99 -10.87 -5.26
N ARG A 54 -7.00 -10.62 -4.39
CA ARG A 54 -5.79 -11.45 -4.28
C ARG A 54 -6.12 -12.92 -3.99
N ARG A 55 -7.05 -13.19 -3.07
CA ARG A 55 -7.50 -14.54 -2.73
C ARG A 55 -8.22 -15.26 -3.87
N ARG A 56 -8.75 -14.50 -4.82
CA ARG A 56 -9.39 -15.01 -6.04
C ARG A 56 -8.44 -15.03 -7.25
N ASN A 57 -7.15 -14.83 -7.02
CA ASN A 57 -6.13 -14.76 -8.06
C ASN A 57 -6.41 -13.66 -9.13
N ARG A 58 -7.19 -12.64 -8.75
CA ARG A 58 -7.49 -11.44 -9.54
C ARG A 58 -6.43 -10.39 -9.25
N VAL A 59 -5.22 -10.67 -9.75
CA VAL A 59 -4.01 -9.91 -9.38
C VAL A 59 -4.08 -8.47 -9.88
N ASP A 60 -4.56 -8.25 -11.10
CA ASP A 60 -4.63 -6.92 -11.70
C ASP A 60 -5.59 -6.00 -10.93
N GLU A 61 -6.78 -6.51 -10.58
CA GLU A 61 -7.76 -5.76 -9.78
C GLU A 61 -7.26 -5.54 -8.35
N SER A 62 -6.56 -6.51 -7.77
CA SER A 62 -5.93 -6.38 -6.45
C SER A 62 -4.90 -5.26 -6.44
N VAL A 63 -4.03 -5.21 -7.46
CA VAL A 63 -3.02 -4.16 -7.63
C VAL A 63 -3.69 -2.79 -7.79
N GLU A 64 -4.76 -2.70 -8.56
CA GLU A 64 -5.47 -1.43 -8.74
C GLU A 64 -6.09 -0.92 -7.43
N GLN A 65 -6.69 -1.81 -6.64
CA GLN A 65 -7.21 -1.45 -5.32
C GLN A 65 -6.08 -1.07 -4.35
N TYR A 66 -4.91 -1.74 -4.37
CA TYR A 66 -3.76 -1.31 -3.58
C TYR A 66 -3.26 0.09 -3.95
N LYS A 67 -3.24 0.43 -5.24
CA LYS A 67 -2.87 1.78 -5.70
C LYS A 67 -3.82 2.83 -5.14
N LYS A 68 -5.14 2.59 -5.21
CA LYS A 68 -6.14 3.47 -4.60
C LYS A 68 -5.91 3.65 -3.10
N ALA A 69 -5.65 2.56 -2.38
CA ALA A 69 -5.38 2.60 -0.94
C ALA A 69 -4.14 3.44 -0.58
N LEU A 70 -3.11 3.40 -1.43
CA LEU A 70 -1.86 4.14 -1.25
C LEU A 70 -1.90 5.56 -1.83
N GLY A 71 -2.95 5.92 -2.57
CA GLY A 71 -3.01 7.18 -3.34
C GLY A 71 -1.93 7.25 -4.42
N VAL A 72 -1.66 6.13 -5.11
CA VAL A 72 -0.60 6.04 -6.13
C VAL A 72 -1.23 5.96 -7.52
N ASP A 73 -1.17 7.05 -8.27
CA ASP A 73 -1.89 7.21 -9.54
C ASP A 73 -1.20 6.57 -10.76
N GLY A 74 -0.35 5.55 -10.53
CA GLY A 74 0.22 4.73 -11.60
C GLY A 74 1.74 4.75 -11.75
N ARG A 75 2.48 5.56 -10.97
CA ARG A 75 3.94 5.46 -10.86
C ARG A 75 4.39 5.65 -9.41
N LEU A 76 5.11 4.67 -8.87
CA LEU A 76 5.82 4.82 -7.60
C LEU A 76 6.92 5.87 -7.81
N ARG A 77 6.73 7.06 -7.23
CA ARG A 77 7.75 8.12 -7.25
C ARG A 77 8.59 8.02 -5.99
N ILE A 78 9.87 7.71 -6.16
CA ILE A 78 10.85 7.77 -5.08
C ILE A 78 11.45 9.17 -5.12
N ASN A 79 11.10 10.00 -4.14
CA ASN A 79 11.60 11.37 -4.07
C ASN A 79 13.06 11.42 -3.60
N TYR A 80 13.74 12.49 -4.00
CA TYR A 80 15.07 12.87 -3.49
C TYR A 80 14.93 13.90 -2.37
N VAL A 81 15.75 13.76 -1.33
CA VAL A 81 15.78 14.66 -0.18
C VAL A 81 17.20 15.20 -0.02
N CYS A 82 17.34 16.50 0.18
CA CYS A 82 18.64 17.11 0.47
C CYS A 82 19.10 16.72 1.87
N ASP A 83 20.30 16.15 1.97
CA ASP A 83 20.90 15.70 3.23
C ASP A 83 21.23 16.85 4.20
N THR A 84 21.27 18.10 3.72
CA THR A 84 21.61 19.30 4.50
C THR A 84 20.37 20.06 4.99
N CYS A 85 19.41 20.36 4.11
CA CYS A 85 18.26 21.20 4.46
C CYS A 85 16.90 20.49 4.33
N SER A 86 16.90 19.21 3.95
CA SER A 86 15.70 18.39 3.80
C SER A 86 14.71 18.86 2.73
N SER A 87 15.13 19.72 1.79
CA SER A 87 14.32 20.04 0.60
C SER A 87 14.01 18.77 -0.19
N ILE A 88 12.79 18.64 -0.70
CA ILE A 88 12.33 17.49 -1.49
C ILE A 88 12.38 17.86 -2.98
N ALA A 89 12.82 16.92 -3.82
CA ALA A 89 12.78 17.02 -5.27
C ALA A 89 12.25 15.72 -5.89
N GLU A 90 11.38 15.83 -6.89
CA GLU A 90 10.86 14.65 -7.61
C GLU A 90 11.90 14.05 -8.56
N GLU A 91 12.80 14.88 -9.09
CA GLU A 91 13.91 14.47 -9.95
C GLU A 91 15.24 14.80 -9.28
N TRP A 92 16.28 14.03 -9.62
CA TRP A 92 17.61 14.26 -9.09
C TRP A 92 18.17 15.61 -9.56
N GLN A 93 18.73 16.38 -8.64
CA GLN A 93 19.36 17.66 -8.92
C GLN A 93 20.78 17.69 -8.35
N SER A 94 21.71 18.25 -9.11
CA SER A 94 23.11 18.40 -8.70
C SER A 94 23.29 19.47 -7.61
N ARG A 95 22.41 20.48 -7.59
CA ARG A 95 22.42 21.59 -6.63
C ARG A 95 21.06 21.72 -5.95
N CYS A 96 21.08 21.84 -4.62
CA CYS A 96 19.87 22.06 -3.84
C CYS A 96 19.26 23.44 -4.12
N SER A 97 17.97 23.48 -4.50
CA SER A 97 17.22 24.72 -4.69
C SER A 97 16.94 25.48 -3.38
N GLY A 98 16.91 24.78 -2.24
CA GLY A 98 16.66 25.38 -0.92
C GLY A 98 17.91 25.99 -0.28
N CYS A 99 19.02 25.24 -0.17
CA CYS A 99 20.24 25.72 0.51
C CYS A 99 21.42 26.00 -0.43
N GLY A 100 21.32 25.69 -1.72
CA GLY A 100 22.38 25.94 -2.69
C GLY A 100 23.57 24.96 -2.65
N SER A 101 23.59 23.99 -1.73
CA SER A 101 24.65 22.98 -1.62
C SER A 101 24.67 22.01 -2.80
N TRP A 102 25.85 21.56 -3.21
CA TRP A 102 26.06 20.62 -4.32
C TRP A 102 26.16 19.17 -3.82
N GLY A 103 25.63 18.23 -4.61
CA GLY A 103 25.78 16.79 -4.36
C GLY A 103 25.09 16.29 -3.09
N THR A 104 24.07 17.00 -2.61
CA THR A 104 23.40 16.71 -1.33
C THR A 104 22.07 15.97 -1.46
N PHE A 105 21.49 15.88 -2.67
CA PHE A 105 20.25 15.12 -2.88
C PHE A 105 20.51 13.62 -2.88
N SER A 106 19.78 12.91 -2.02
CA SER A 106 19.82 11.46 -1.89
C SER A 106 18.40 10.86 -1.90
N VAL A 107 18.27 9.56 -2.18
CA VAL A 107 16.96 8.88 -2.10
C VAL A 107 16.39 9.03 -0.68
N ALA A 108 15.11 9.40 -0.58
CA ALA A 108 14.42 9.48 0.71
C ALA A 108 14.64 8.18 1.51
N GLY A 109 15.06 8.29 2.77
CA GLY A 109 15.35 7.13 3.60
C GLY A 109 16.79 6.61 3.52
N ARG A 110 17.66 7.15 2.66
CA ARG A 110 19.05 6.67 2.50
C ARG A 110 19.81 6.59 3.82
N LYS A 111 19.76 7.65 4.64
CA LYS A 111 20.48 7.67 5.94
C LYS A 111 20.00 6.56 6.85
N GLN A 112 18.69 6.33 6.93
CA GLN A 112 18.09 5.25 7.71
C GLN A 112 18.56 3.88 7.20
N ILE A 113 18.53 3.66 5.87
CA ILE A 113 19.00 2.42 5.24
C ILE A 113 20.48 2.17 5.54
N LEU A 114 21.33 3.19 5.44
CA LEU A 114 22.77 3.06 5.69
C LEU A 114 23.12 2.91 7.17
N SER A 115 22.29 3.46 8.07
CA SER A 115 22.46 3.33 9.52
C SER A 115 21.91 2.01 10.07
N ALA A 116 21.21 1.23 9.25
CA ALA A 116 20.66 -0.04 9.69
C ALA A 116 21.78 -1.02 10.05
N PRO A 117 21.63 -1.81 11.12
CA PRO A 117 22.61 -2.82 11.49
C PRO A 117 22.76 -3.84 10.37
N THR A 118 23.96 -4.41 10.23
CA THR A 118 24.23 -5.47 9.27
C THR A 118 23.23 -6.61 9.47
N PRO A 119 22.57 -7.11 8.40
CA PRO A 119 21.62 -8.21 8.52
C PRO A 119 22.31 -9.39 9.19
N VAL A 120 21.76 -9.83 10.32
CA VAL A 120 22.21 -11.04 11.03
C VAL A 120 21.69 -12.23 10.21
N ASP A 121 22.59 -12.80 9.42
CA ASP A 121 22.39 -13.94 8.51
C ASP A 121 21.38 -13.74 7.37
N ALA A 122 21.89 -13.60 6.15
CA ALA A 122 21.07 -13.82 4.97
C ALA A 122 20.62 -15.28 4.99
N ARG A 123 19.30 -15.51 5.13
CA ARG A 123 18.74 -16.87 5.06
C ARG A 123 19.28 -17.55 3.79
N PRO A 124 19.83 -18.78 3.89
CA PRO A 124 20.35 -19.48 2.72
C PRO A 124 19.24 -19.59 1.67
N ILE A 125 19.54 -19.15 0.45
CA ILE A 125 18.63 -19.27 -0.69
C ILE A 125 18.81 -20.70 -1.24
N HIS A 126 17.93 -21.61 -0.86
CA HIS A 126 17.95 -22.98 -1.37
C HIS A 126 17.43 -22.97 -2.81
N HIS A 127 18.34 -23.04 -3.79
CA HIS A 127 18.01 -23.20 -5.21
C HIS A 127 17.61 -24.65 -5.53
N GLY A 128 16.56 -25.14 -4.87
CA GLY A 128 15.91 -26.42 -5.20
C GLY A 128 16.87 -27.60 -5.29
N GLU A 129 17.73 -27.79 -4.28
CA GLU A 129 18.47 -29.05 -4.13
C GLU A 129 17.46 -30.19 -4.04
N ARG A 130 17.45 -31.05 -5.06
CA ARG A 130 16.68 -32.29 -5.09
C ARG A 130 17.53 -33.35 -4.39
N GLU A 131 17.09 -33.81 -3.21
CA GLU A 131 17.52 -35.10 -2.66
C GLU A 131 17.01 -36.25 -3.53
#